data_AF-A0A8T3WFD8-F1
#
_entry.id   AF-A0A8T3WFD8-F1
#
_cell.length_a   1.000
_cell.length_b   1.000
_cell.length_c   1.000
_cell.angle_alpha   90.00
_cell.angle_beta   90.00
_cell.angle_gamma   90.00
#
_symmetry.space_group_name_H-M   'P 1'
#
loop_
_entity.id
_entity.type
_entity.pdbx_description
1 polymer ?
#
loop_
_entity_poly.entity_id
_entity_poly.type
_entity_poly.pdbx_seq_one_letter_code
_entity_poly.pdbx_strand_id
1 'polypeptide(L)'
;EKFKKYINKEKISIFTKAYHFHRAYILNKKVDESEPEIFGGNKTEKYDEKDLKILKLLAKNARIPIIEISQRLKIPTKTVDFRIKQLEKKKIIQGYRFVFDFNLFGYEYYKVDLNLKDISIIEKLKQFARTHPNILYIDQTIGGSDFEFDLEVKNKEHFLEIINELRKEFPEIREISYFNLRTYNKLLYFPAG
;
A
#
# COMPACT_ATOMS: atom_id res chain seq x y z
N GLU A 1 -25.54 3.30 -7.86
CA GLU A 1 -26.20 2.76 -9.08
C GLU A 1 -25.66 3.26 -10.42
N LYS A 2 -25.20 4.52 -10.56
CA LYS A 2 -24.77 5.14 -11.84
C LYS A 2 -23.84 4.32 -12.75
N PHE A 3 -23.01 3.43 -12.20
CA PHE A 3 -22.02 2.66 -12.97
C PHE A 3 -22.33 1.17 -13.13
N LYS A 4 -23.40 0.65 -12.53
CA LYS A 4 -23.66 -0.81 -12.45
C LYS A 4 -23.72 -1.49 -13.83
N LYS A 5 -24.28 -0.78 -14.83
CA LYS A 5 -24.37 -1.27 -16.23
C LYS A 5 -23.04 -1.39 -16.98
N TYR A 6 -21.96 -0.83 -16.43
CA TYR A 6 -20.61 -0.90 -17.03
C TYR A 6 -19.70 -1.90 -16.30
N ILE A 7 -20.18 -2.55 -15.24
CA ILE A 7 -19.40 -3.51 -14.45
C ILE A 7 -19.52 -4.89 -15.10
N ASN A 8 -18.43 -5.39 -15.66
CA ASN A 8 -18.37 -6.74 -16.23
C ASN A 8 -18.23 -7.82 -15.15
N LYS A 9 -17.45 -7.55 -14.10
CA LYS A 9 -17.20 -8.47 -12.98
C LYS A 9 -17.02 -7.68 -11.69
N GLU A 10 -17.56 -8.21 -10.60
CA GLU A 10 -17.37 -7.69 -9.25
C GLU A 10 -16.64 -8.76 -8.42
N LYS A 11 -15.64 -8.35 -7.65
CA LYS A 11 -14.90 -9.19 -6.70
C LYS A 11 -14.72 -8.38 -5.42
N ILE A 12 -14.96 -9.02 -4.28
CA ILE A 12 -14.74 -8.44 -2.95
C ILE A 12 -13.65 -9.29 -2.30
N SER A 13 -12.54 -8.66 -1.95
CA SER A 13 -11.45 -9.27 -1.18
C SER A 13 -11.31 -8.51 0.15
N ILE A 14 -11.27 -9.24 1.27
CA ILE A 14 -11.07 -8.63 2.59
C ILE A 14 -9.63 -8.84 3.02
N PHE A 15 -8.84 -7.77 3.11
CA PHE A 15 -7.45 -7.85 3.56
C PHE A 15 -7.38 -8.01 5.08
N THR A 16 -6.65 -9.01 5.56
CA THR A 16 -6.36 -9.18 7.00
C THR A 16 -5.06 -8.51 7.39
N LYS A 17 -4.07 -8.60 6.50
CA LYS A 17 -2.76 -8.00 6.67
C LYS A 17 -2.17 -7.69 5.30
N ALA A 18 -1.70 -6.47 5.14
CA ALA A 18 -1.07 -5.96 3.93
C ALA A 18 0.33 -5.47 4.27
N TYR A 19 1.30 -5.82 3.43
CA TYR A 19 2.69 -5.40 3.56
C TYR A 19 3.04 -4.49 2.40
N HIS A 20 3.48 -3.28 2.72
CA HIS A 20 3.76 -2.22 1.76
C HIS A 20 5.27 -1.97 1.72
N PHE A 21 5.90 -2.37 0.62
CA PHE A 21 7.32 -2.17 0.35
C PHE A 21 7.58 -0.82 -0.31
N HIS A 22 8.82 -0.34 -0.24
CA HIS A 22 9.23 0.87 -0.93
C HIS A 22 9.70 0.53 -2.35
N ARG A 23 9.62 1.52 -3.23
CA ARG A 23 9.95 1.39 -4.65
C ARG A 23 11.46 1.40 -4.88
N ALA A 24 12.14 0.35 -4.43
CA ALA A 24 13.58 0.17 -4.58
C ALA A 24 14.03 0.26 -6.06
N TYR A 25 13.18 -0.19 -6.98
CA TYR A 25 13.41 -0.11 -8.42
C TYR A 25 13.69 1.33 -8.92
N ILE A 26 13.13 2.37 -8.29
CA ILE A 26 13.35 3.78 -8.70
C ILE A 26 14.82 4.17 -8.55
N LEU A 27 15.48 3.60 -7.53
CA LEU A 27 16.87 3.84 -7.21
C LEU A 27 17.81 2.82 -7.87
N ASN A 28 17.30 1.99 -8.80
CA ASN A 28 18.00 0.84 -9.39
C ASN A 28 18.57 -0.13 -8.34
N LYS A 29 17.93 -0.19 -7.16
CA LYS A 29 18.32 -1.15 -6.12
C LYS A 29 17.66 -2.49 -6.40
N LYS A 30 18.41 -3.57 -6.19
CA LYS A 30 17.91 -4.94 -6.36
C LYS A 30 17.03 -5.41 -5.20
N VAL A 31 17.17 -4.84 -4.01
CA VAL A 31 16.42 -5.23 -2.80
C VAL A 31 16.02 -3.98 -2.03
N ASP A 32 14.83 -4.00 -1.44
CA ASP A 32 14.44 -3.05 -0.41
C ASP A 32 14.78 -3.62 0.98
N GLU A 33 15.83 -3.07 1.61
CA GLU A 33 16.24 -3.47 2.96
C GLU A 33 15.40 -2.78 4.06
N SER A 34 14.60 -1.78 3.70
CA SER A 34 13.78 -1.05 4.68
C SER A 34 12.66 -1.92 5.25
N GLU A 35 12.24 -1.59 6.47
CA GLU A 35 11.11 -2.27 7.08
C GLU A 35 9.81 -1.92 6.33
N PRO A 36 8.99 -2.93 5.95
CA PRO A 36 7.74 -2.68 5.27
C PRO A 36 6.76 -1.98 6.21
N GLU A 37 5.91 -1.12 5.63
CA GLU A 37 4.73 -0.66 6.35
C GLU A 37 3.69 -1.78 6.38
N ILE A 38 3.05 -1.97 7.53
CA ILE A 38 2.09 -3.06 7.74
C ILE A 38 0.72 -2.44 8.02
N PHE A 39 -0.25 -2.82 7.20
CA PHE A 39 -1.64 -2.44 7.36
C PHE A 39 -2.42 -3.65 7.88
N GLY A 40 -3.31 -3.40 8.85
CA GLY A 40 -4.01 -4.45 9.59
C GLY A 40 -3.34 -4.81 10.93
N GLY A 41 -4.09 -5.49 11.80
CA GLY A 41 -3.66 -5.89 13.14
C GLY A 41 -4.65 -5.48 14.25
N ASN A 42 -4.38 -5.96 15.47
CA ASN A 42 -5.33 -5.87 16.59
C ASN A 42 -4.95 -4.83 17.66
N LYS A 43 -3.91 -4.02 17.41
CA LYS A 43 -3.42 -3.04 18.39
C LYS A 43 -4.20 -1.73 18.27
N THR A 44 -4.80 -1.29 19.37
CA THR A 44 -5.50 0.00 19.46
C THR A 44 -4.69 0.99 20.29
N GLU A 45 -4.48 2.19 19.76
CA GLU A 45 -3.81 3.30 20.45
C GLU A 45 -4.83 4.39 20.80
N LYS A 46 -4.64 5.05 21.95
CA LYS A 46 -5.50 6.18 22.35
C LYS A 46 -5.08 7.46 21.63
N TYR A 47 -6.08 8.18 21.11
CA TYR A 47 -5.99 9.51 20.51
C TYR A 47 -7.22 10.34 20.92
N ASP A 48 -7.15 11.66 20.76
CA ASP A 48 -8.26 12.58 21.07
C ASP A 48 -8.74 13.40 19.85
N GLU A 49 -9.71 14.27 20.05
CA GLU A 49 -10.27 15.12 18.98
C GLU A 49 -9.25 16.09 18.37
N LYS A 50 -8.28 16.57 19.16
CA LYS A 50 -7.24 17.48 18.66
C LYS A 50 -6.29 16.72 17.76
N ASP A 51 -5.94 15.49 18.13
CA ASP A 51 -5.14 14.60 17.29
C ASP A 51 -5.85 14.34 15.95
N LEU A 52 -7.15 14.03 15.96
CA LEU A 52 -7.94 13.87 14.73
C LEU A 52 -7.95 15.12 13.84
N LYS A 53 -8.06 16.31 14.43
CA LYS A 53 -8.02 17.58 13.68
C LYS A 53 -6.64 17.82 13.05
N ILE A 54 -5.55 17.48 13.77
CA ILE A 54 -4.18 17.54 13.23
C ILE A 54 -4.03 16.56 12.07
N LEU A 55 -4.45 15.31 12.26
CA LEU A 55 -4.39 14.26 11.22
C LEU A 55 -5.15 14.67 9.96
N LYS A 56 -6.34 15.28 10.09
CA LYS A 56 -7.11 15.80 8.95
C LYS A 56 -6.34 16.86 8.14
N LEU A 57 -5.61 17.75 8.80
CA LEU A 57 -4.81 18.78 8.13
C LEU A 57 -3.59 18.15 7.44
N LEU A 58 -2.88 17.26 8.12
CA LEU A 58 -1.72 16.54 7.57
C LEU A 58 -2.11 15.63 6.40
N ALA A 59 -3.27 14.97 6.46
CA ALA A 59 -3.75 14.12 5.37
C ALA A 59 -4.01 14.93 4.08
N LYS A 60 -4.43 16.20 4.20
CA LYS A 60 -4.61 17.10 3.06
C LYS A 60 -3.29 17.63 2.54
N ASN A 61 -2.37 18.00 3.43
CA ASN A 61 -1.04 18.47 3.09
C ASN A 61 -0.06 18.04 4.18
N ALA A 62 0.70 16.99 3.92
CA ALA A 62 1.69 16.46 4.87
C ALA A 62 2.81 17.46 5.18
N ARG A 63 3.03 18.48 4.32
CA ARG A 63 4.05 19.51 4.48
C ARG A 63 3.52 20.81 5.10
N ILE A 64 2.28 20.83 5.58
CA ILE A 64 1.71 22.02 6.20
C ILE A 64 2.57 22.47 7.40
N PRO A 65 3.00 23.74 7.47
CA PRO A 65 3.80 24.23 8.59
C PRO A 65 3.06 24.10 9.93
N ILE A 66 3.77 23.69 10.98
CA ILE A 66 3.20 23.53 12.33
C ILE A 66 2.54 24.83 12.82
N ILE A 67 3.11 25.99 12.47
CA ILE A 67 2.53 27.29 12.83
C ILE A 67 1.17 27.52 12.17
N GLU A 68 0.96 27.03 10.95
CA GLU A 68 -0.31 27.12 10.26
C GLU A 68 -1.36 26.18 10.88
N ILE A 69 -0.96 24.96 11.25
CA ILE A 69 -1.82 24.04 12.02
C ILE A 69 -2.24 24.70 13.35
N SER A 70 -1.27 25.30 14.05
CA SER A 70 -1.47 26.00 15.31
C SER A 70 -2.52 27.12 15.19
N GLN A 71 -2.39 27.96 14.16
CA GLN A 71 -3.32 29.06 13.88
C GLN A 71 -4.73 28.53 13.54
N ARG A 72 -4.84 27.54 12.66
CA ARG A 72 -6.12 26.96 12.24
C ARG A 72 -6.88 26.29 13.39
N LEU A 73 -6.16 25.62 14.29
CA LEU A 73 -6.75 24.88 15.40
C LEU A 73 -6.82 25.68 16.71
N LYS A 74 -6.22 26.88 16.76
CA LYS A 74 -6.07 27.71 17.98
C LYS A 74 -5.41 26.94 19.13
N ILE A 75 -4.33 26.22 18.82
CA ILE A 75 -3.54 25.42 19.78
C ILE A 75 -2.09 25.91 19.74
N PRO A 76 -1.36 26.02 20.87
CA PRO A 76 0.04 26.45 20.85
C PRO A 76 0.93 25.57 19.95
N THR A 77 1.86 26.17 19.21
CA THR A 77 2.78 25.48 18.28
C THR A 77 3.52 24.32 18.96
N LYS A 78 4.01 24.52 20.19
CA LYS A 78 4.68 23.47 20.98
C LYS A 78 3.78 22.26 21.25
N THR A 79 2.47 22.50 21.48
CA THR A 79 1.50 21.43 21.71
C THR A 79 1.21 20.66 20.42
N VAL A 80 1.13 21.35 19.27
CA VAL A 80 0.98 20.68 17.97
C VAL A 80 2.20 19.81 17.66
N ASP A 81 3.41 20.35 17.80
CA ASP A 81 4.67 19.61 17.60
C ASP A 81 4.74 18.36 18.48
N PHE A 82 4.46 18.51 19.78
CA PHE A 82 4.41 17.38 20.72
C PHE A 82 3.41 16.31 20.28
N ARG A 83 2.20 16.71 19.88
CA ARG A 83 1.15 15.76 19.46
C ARG A 83 1.54 15.00 18.20
N ILE A 84 2.09 15.67 17.19
CA ILE A 84 2.58 15.00 15.97
C ILE A 84 3.65 13.96 16.33
N LYS A 85 4.65 14.32 17.12
CA LYS A 85 5.70 13.38 17.59
C LYS A 85 5.13 12.20 18.37
N GLN A 86 4.11 12.42 19.20
CA GLN A 86 3.45 11.35 19.93
C GLN A 86 2.64 10.43 18.99
N LEU A 87 1.98 10.97 17.96
CA LEU A 87 1.27 10.19 16.95
C LEU A 87 2.23 9.34 16.12
N GLU A 88 3.40 9.87 15.76
CA GLU A 88 4.48 9.14 15.09
C GLU A 88 5.06 8.04 15.98
N LYS A 89 5.38 8.35 17.24
CA LYS A 89 5.91 7.39 18.22
C LYS A 89 4.93 6.24 18.47
N LYS A 90 3.63 6.53 18.53
CA LYS A 90 2.57 5.53 18.67
C LYS A 90 2.29 4.75 17.37
N LYS A 91 2.95 5.08 16.27
CA LYS A 91 2.68 4.53 14.93
C LYS A 91 1.23 4.75 14.46
N ILE A 92 0.57 5.79 14.98
CA ILE A 92 -0.68 6.31 14.39
C ILE A 92 -0.35 7.02 13.08
N ILE A 93 0.71 7.84 13.06
CA ILE A 93 1.37 8.27 11.83
C ILE A 93 2.48 7.26 11.54
N GLN A 94 2.32 6.47 10.49
CA GLN A 94 3.29 5.44 10.12
C GLN A 94 4.41 5.99 9.23
N GLY A 95 4.12 7.03 8.44
CA GLY A 95 5.08 7.68 7.57
C GLY A 95 4.43 8.81 6.76
N TYR A 96 5.28 9.56 6.06
CA TYR A 96 4.86 10.58 5.10
C TYR A 96 5.31 10.17 3.72
N ARG A 97 4.38 10.06 2.78
CA ARG A 97 4.63 9.54 1.43
C ARG A 97 4.30 10.58 0.40
N PHE A 98 5.13 10.65 -0.64
CA PHE A 98 4.76 11.34 -1.87
C PHE A 98 3.96 10.37 -2.75
N VAL A 99 2.93 10.89 -3.40
CA VAL A 99 2.22 10.18 -4.47
C VAL A 99 2.74 10.75 -5.78
N PHE A 100 3.14 9.88 -6.70
CA PHE A 100 3.59 10.27 -8.02
C PHE A 100 2.97 9.34 -9.06
N ASP A 101 2.97 9.78 -10.31
CA ASP A 101 2.47 8.99 -11.41
C ASP A 101 3.57 8.08 -11.94
N PHE A 102 3.51 6.79 -11.60
CA PHE A 102 4.48 5.80 -12.06
C PHE A 102 4.47 5.63 -13.60
N ASN A 103 3.36 5.94 -14.28
CA ASN A 103 3.30 5.89 -15.75
C ASN A 103 4.22 6.95 -16.37
N LEU A 104 4.28 8.15 -15.78
CA LEU A 104 5.20 9.20 -16.21
C LEU A 104 6.68 8.85 -15.96
N PHE A 105 6.95 7.86 -15.10
CA PHE A 105 8.28 7.30 -14.87
C PHE A 105 8.58 6.10 -15.79
N GLY A 106 7.68 5.79 -16.73
CA GLY A 106 7.80 4.68 -17.67
C GLY A 106 7.62 3.32 -17.01
N TYR A 107 6.71 3.23 -16.04
CA TYR A 107 6.30 1.97 -15.42
C TYR A 107 4.81 1.73 -15.63
N GLU A 108 4.43 0.46 -15.69
CA GLU A 108 3.07 -0.03 -15.73
C GLU A 108 2.75 -0.72 -14.40
N TYR A 109 1.52 -0.57 -13.91
CA TYR A 109 1.07 -1.23 -12.71
C TYR A 109 0.25 -2.48 -13.03
N TYR A 110 0.56 -3.58 -12.34
CA TYR A 110 -0.15 -4.84 -12.44
C TYR A 110 -0.61 -5.28 -11.05
N LYS A 111 -1.87 -5.70 -10.97
CA LYS A 111 -2.39 -6.42 -9.81
C LYS A 111 -2.49 -7.90 -10.15
N VAL A 112 -2.04 -8.75 -9.24
CA VAL A 112 -1.91 -10.20 -9.42
C VAL A 112 -2.59 -10.89 -8.26
N ASP A 113 -3.55 -11.75 -8.58
CA ASP A 113 -4.24 -12.60 -7.62
C ASP A 113 -3.63 -14.01 -7.67
N LEU A 114 -3.31 -14.56 -6.50
CA LEU A 114 -2.75 -15.89 -6.33
C LEU A 114 -3.72 -16.78 -5.56
N ASN A 115 -4.04 -17.94 -6.14
CA ASN A 115 -4.72 -19.03 -5.44
C ASN A 115 -3.70 -20.13 -5.18
N LEU A 116 -3.56 -20.53 -3.93
CA LEU A 116 -2.60 -21.53 -3.48
C LEU A 116 -3.28 -22.91 -3.40
N LYS A 117 -2.47 -23.96 -3.58
CA LYS A 117 -2.83 -25.35 -3.23
C LYS A 117 -2.52 -25.61 -1.75
N ASP A 118 -1.45 -24.98 -1.27
CA ASP A 118 -0.94 -25.11 0.09
C ASP A 118 -0.62 -23.72 0.66
N ILE A 119 -1.20 -23.41 1.82
CA ILE A 119 -0.97 -22.14 2.53
C ILE A 119 0.33 -22.15 3.33
N SER A 120 1.06 -23.26 3.40
CA SER A 120 2.33 -23.34 4.13
C SER A 120 3.44 -22.45 3.53
N ILE A 121 3.32 -22.08 2.25
CA ILE A 121 4.32 -21.28 1.53
C ILE A 121 4.23 -19.77 1.80
N ILE A 122 3.28 -19.33 2.63
CA ILE A 122 2.99 -17.90 2.85
C ILE A 122 4.23 -17.10 3.27
N GLU A 123 5.01 -17.60 4.23
CA GLU A 123 6.19 -16.87 4.71
C GLU A 123 7.29 -16.80 3.64
N LYS A 124 7.41 -17.84 2.80
CA LYS A 124 8.34 -17.82 1.65
C LYS A 124 7.88 -16.83 0.58
N LEU A 125 6.58 -16.77 0.27
CA LEU A 125 6.01 -15.79 -0.66
C LEU A 125 6.24 -14.35 -0.18
N LYS A 126 6.04 -14.08 1.11
CA LYS A 126 6.34 -12.77 1.71
C LYS A 126 7.82 -12.42 1.59
N GLN A 127 8.70 -13.39 1.82
CA GLN A 127 10.14 -13.17 1.68
C GLN A 127 10.52 -12.87 0.22
N PHE A 128 9.99 -13.64 -0.73
CA PHE A 128 10.17 -13.40 -2.17
C PHE A 128 9.73 -11.98 -2.54
N ALA A 129 8.52 -11.59 -2.14
CA ALA A 129 7.97 -10.26 -2.37
C ALA A 129 8.86 -9.15 -1.79
N ARG A 130 9.35 -9.33 -0.56
CA ARG A 130 10.27 -8.35 0.07
C ARG A 130 11.58 -8.21 -0.69
N THR A 131 12.10 -9.29 -1.26
CA THR A 131 13.38 -9.26 -2.01
C THR A 131 13.24 -8.79 -3.44
N HIS A 132 12.02 -8.69 -3.97
CA HIS A 132 11.79 -8.32 -5.36
C HIS A 132 11.50 -6.81 -5.49
N PRO A 133 12.34 -6.03 -6.20
CA PRO A 133 12.29 -4.57 -6.15
C PRO A 133 11.04 -3.96 -6.80
N ASN A 134 10.36 -4.73 -7.66
CA ASN A 134 9.14 -4.33 -8.37
C ASN A 134 7.84 -4.81 -7.71
N ILE A 135 7.90 -5.57 -6.61
CA ILE A 135 6.71 -5.96 -5.83
C ILE A 135 6.51 -4.92 -4.74
N LEU A 136 5.34 -4.29 -4.71
CA LEU A 136 5.06 -3.16 -3.82
C LEU A 136 4.12 -3.52 -2.69
N TYR A 137 3.17 -4.39 -2.98
CA TYR A 137 2.18 -4.82 -2.00
C TYR A 137 2.08 -6.34 -2.04
N ILE A 138 1.98 -6.94 -0.85
CA ILE A 138 1.51 -8.32 -0.68
C ILE A 138 0.44 -8.33 0.39
N ASP A 139 -0.76 -8.73 -0.02
CA ASP A 139 -1.94 -8.71 0.82
C ASP A 139 -2.46 -10.12 1.01
N GLN A 140 -2.62 -10.52 2.27
CA GLN A 140 -3.33 -11.74 2.60
C GLN A 140 -4.82 -11.43 2.68
N THR A 141 -5.63 -12.18 1.91
CA THR A 141 -7.07 -11.89 1.80
C THR A 141 -7.94 -13.03 2.34
N ILE A 142 -9.16 -12.68 2.76
CA ILE A 142 -10.25 -13.60 3.07
C ILE A 142 -11.34 -13.38 2.03
N GLY A 143 -11.67 -14.44 1.29
CA GLY A 143 -12.64 -14.40 0.19
C GLY A 143 -12.01 -13.83 -1.09
N GLY A 144 -12.23 -14.49 -2.22
CA GLY A 144 -11.53 -14.16 -3.47
C GLY A 144 -10.28 -15.00 -3.65
N SER A 145 -9.11 -14.36 -3.67
CA SER A 145 -7.79 -15.01 -3.81
C SER A 145 -7.06 -15.14 -2.48
N ASP A 146 -6.18 -16.12 -2.33
CA ASP A 146 -5.43 -16.31 -1.09
C ASP A 146 -4.47 -15.13 -0.84
N PHE A 147 -3.82 -14.66 -1.91
CA PHE A 147 -2.92 -13.50 -1.91
C PHE A 147 -3.18 -12.57 -3.08
N GLU A 148 -2.85 -11.30 -2.88
CA GLU A 148 -2.80 -10.30 -3.95
C GLU A 148 -1.44 -9.60 -3.92
N PHE A 149 -0.78 -9.52 -5.07
CA PHE A 149 0.44 -8.76 -5.27
C PHE A 149 0.16 -7.57 -6.16
N ASP A 150 0.84 -6.48 -5.88
CA ASP A 150 0.86 -5.33 -6.75
C ASP A 150 2.28 -5.08 -7.22
N LEU A 151 2.45 -4.92 -8.53
CA LEU A 151 3.74 -4.74 -9.18
C LEU A 151 3.77 -3.44 -9.98
N GLU A 152 4.92 -2.79 -10.00
CA GLU A 152 5.23 -1.72 -10.95
C GLU A 152 6.44 -2.14 -11.79
N VAL A 153 6.24 -2.36 -13.09
CA VAL A 153 7.24 -2.92 -14.02
C VAL A 153 7.42 -2.03 -15.23
N LYS A 154 8.49 -2.22 -16.02
CA LYS A 154 8.77 -1.37 -17.19
C LYS A 154 7.83 -1.59 -18.36
N ASN A 155 7.42 -2.83 -18.57
CA ASN A 155 6.58 -3.28 -19.67
C ASN A 155 6.04 -4.68 -19.37
N LYS A 156 5.19 -5.18 -20.27
CA LYS A 156 4.59 -6.51 -20.16
C LYS A 156 5.63 -7.63 -20.14
N GLU A 157 6.73 -7.51 -20.89
CA GLU A 157 7.80 -8.51 -20.92
C GLU A 157 8.41 -8.71 -19.52
N HIS A 158 8.80 -7.60 -18.87
CA HIS A 158 9.32 -7.62 -17.51
C HIS A 158 8.28 -8.17 -16.51
N PHE A 159 6.99 -7.85 -16.67
CA PHE A 159 5.94 -8.47 -15.86
C PHE A 159 5.92 -10.01 -16.01
N LEU A 160 5.96 -10.52 -17.24
CA LEU A 160 5.91 -11.95 -17.51
C LEU A 160 7.15 -12.68 -16.97
N GLU A 161 8.32 -12.04 -16.97
CA GLU A 161 9.53 -12.57 -16.32
C GLU A 161 9.27 -12.86 -14.84
N ILE A 162 8.76 -11.88 -14.09
CA ILE A 162 8.45 -12.04 -12.66
C ILE A 162 7.39 -13.12 -12.42
N ILE A 163 6.35 -13.18 -13.26
CA ILE A 163 5.31 -14.24 -13.15
C ILE A 163 5.90 -15.63 -13.40
N ASN A 164 6.84 -15.77 -14.35
CA ASN A 164 7.50 -17.03 -14.62
C ASN A 164 8.43 -17.45 -13.49
N GLU A 165 9.17 -16.51 -12.89
CA GLU A 165 9.96 -16.75 -11.67
C GLU A 165 9.07 -17.24 -10.53
N LEU A 166 7.96 -16.54 -10.27
CA LEU A 166 6.99 -16.91 -9.24
C LEU A 166 6.43 -18.33 -9.45
N ARG A 167 6.05 -18.68 -10.68
CA ARG A 167 5.55 -20.04 -11.01
C ARG A 167 6.61 -21.12 -10.81
N LYS A 168 7.87 -20.82 -11.12
CA LYS A 168 8.98 -21.77 -11.01
C LYS A 168 9.36 -22.00 -9.54
N GLU A 169 9.39 -20.94 -8.75
CA GLU A 169 9.77 -21.00 -7.33
C GLU A 169 8.65 -21.57 -6.45
N PHE A 170 7.38 -21.34 -6.83
CA PHE A 170 6.20 -21.73 -6.06
C PHE A 170 5.23 -22.60 -6.88
N PRO A 171 5.56 -23.87 -7.17
CA PRO A 171 4.66 -24.80 -7.87
C PRO A 171 3.36 -25.12 -7.10
N GLU A 172 3.30 -24.76 -5.82
CA GLU A 172 2.12 -24.81 -4.96
C GLU A 172 1.08 -23.74 -5.32
N ILE A 173 1.43 -22.76 -6.17
CA ILE A 173 0.44 -21.85 -6.74
C ILE A 173 -0.44 -22.64 -7.73
N ARG A 174 -1.74 -22.64 -7.49
CA ARG A 174 -2.76 -23.29 -8.32
C ARG A 174 -3.13 -22.43 -9.51
N GLU A 175 -3.35 -21.15 -9.27
CA GLU A 175 -3.81 -20.21 -10.28
C GLU A 175 -3.20 -18.83 -10.02
N ILE A 176 -2.84 -18.19 -11.13
CA ILE A 176 -2.41 -16.79 -11.15
C ILE A 176 -3.33 -16.09 -12.13
N SER A 177 -4.06 -15.08 -11.65
CA SER A 177 -4.79 -14.15 -12.50
C SER A 177 -4.24 -12.75 -12.29
N TYR A 178 -4.32 -11.89 -13.29
CA TYR A 178 -3.76 -10.55 -13.20
C TYR A 178 -4.53 -9.57 -14.07
N PHE A 179 -4.40 -8.29 -13.74
CA PHE A 179 -4.91 -7.20 -14.56
C PHE A 179 -3.98 -6.00 -14.49
N ASN A 180 -3.83 -5.33 -15.64
CA ASN A 180 -3.06 -4.11 -15.77
C ASN A 180 -3.96 -2.91 -15.43
N LEU A 181 -3.53 -2.06 -14.49
CA LEU A 181 -4.23 -0.81 -14.22
C LEU A 181 -3.67 0.28 -15.13
N ARG A 182 -4.52 0.76 -16.05
CA ARG A 182 -4.17 1.88 -16.94
C ARG A 182 -4.50 3.26 -16.36
N THR A 183 -5.45 3.34 -15.43
CA THR A 183 -5.90 4.64 -14.92
C THR A 183 -6.37 4.54 -13.47
N TYR A 184 -5.80 5.38 -12.61
CA TYR A 184 -6.30 5.62 -11.25
C TYR A 184 -7.25 6.82 -11.27
N ASN A 185 -8.56 6.56 -11.15
CA ASN A 185 -9.54 7.64 -11.19
C ASN A 185 -9.68 8.40 -9.85
N LYS A 186 -9.42 7.75 -8.71
CA LYS A 186 -9.50 8.37 -7.37
C LYS A 186 -8.84 7.50 -6.30
N LEU A 187 -8.01 8.11 -5.44
CA LEU A 187 -7.49 7.48 -4.21
C LEU A 187 -7.68 8.45 -3.04
N LEU A 188 -8.43 8.04 -2.01
CA LEU A 188 -8.71 8.85 -0.82
C LEU A 188 -8.20 8.11 0.42
N TYR A 189 -7.11 8.59 1.00
CA TYR A 189 -6.52 8.02 2.22
C TYR A 189 -7.24 8.45 3.50
N PHE A 190 -7.93 9.60 3.46
CA PHE A 190 -8.77 10.09 4.54
C PHE A 190 -10.07 10.57 3.90
N PRO A 191 -11.25 10.34 4.51
CA PRO A 191 -12.50 10.89 3.99
C PRO A 191 -12.37 12.41 3.97
N ALA A 192 -12.28 12.97 2.76
CA ALA A 192 -12.48 14.39 2.57
C ALA A 192 -13.95 14.65 2.88
N GLY A 193 -14.20 15.41 3.95
CA GLY A 193 -15.54 15.95 4.24
C GLY A 193 -15.98 16.92 3.16
#